data_AF-A0A7M4DQT8-F1
#
_entry.id   AF-A0A7M4DQT8-F1
#
_cell.length_a   1.000
_cell.length_b   1.000
_cell.length_c   1.000
_cell.angle_alpha   90.00
_cell.angle_beta   90.00
_cell.angle_gamma   90.00
#
_symmetry.space_group_name_H-M   'P 1'
#
loop_
_entity.id
_entity.type
_entity.pdbx_description
1 polymer ?
#
loop_
_entity_poly.entity_id
_entity_poly.type
_entity_poly.pdbx_seq_one_letter_code
_entity_poly.pdbx_strand_id
1 'polypeptide(L)'
;MRLVGCSSTVIAAPVTSRQLQTQGSTGDQQHAVLESAALSCTLWRNPTDHDDPANLADLSDGARIALNSDPAGPLPDWLLRLRERLRYPLLWEAVRTTHISDHSLAGWHTPASELVDHTNYILTNTFRDTRNSGWGPHSTVRDPATENALTLDVPIRVDGRDVQGLRLDGDPDVVGLAASLGDRILTAVLAREHKPFLRLAFATRPDRAPG
;
A
#
# COMPACT_ATOMS: atom_id res chain seq x y z
N MET A 1 26.60 -15.63 -16.35
CA MET A 1 26.65 -14.76 -15.14
C MET A 1 25.21 -14.67 -14.62
N ARG A 2 24.95 -15.21 -13.42
CA ARG A 2 23.60 -15.40 -12.88
C ARG A 2 23.06 -14.06 -12.35
N LEU A 3 21.94 -13.58 -12.89
CA LEU A 3 21.19 -12.45 -12.35
C LEU A 3 20.41 -12.92 -11.13
N VAL A 4 20.82 -12.45 -9.96
CA VAL A 4 20.12 -12.62 -8.68
C VAL A 4 18.96 -11.62 -8.68
N GLY A 5 17.74 -12.13 -8.70
CA GLY A 5 16.53 -11.30 -8.65
C GLY A 5 16.33 -10.70 -7.27
N CYS A 6 16.60 -9.41 -7.12
CA CYS A 6 16.31 -8.65 -5.91
C CYS A 6 14.79 -8.59 -5.68
N SER A 7 14.31 -9.26 -4.63
CA SER A 7 12.90 -9.28 -4.23
C SER A 7 12.68 -8.33 -3.04
N SER A 8 12.22 -7.10 -3.27
CA SER A 8 11.90 -6.16 -2.19
C SER A 8 10.42 -6.21 -1.83
N THR A 9 10.08 -6.46 -0.55
CA THR A 9 8.75 -6.11 -0.02
C THR A 9 8.72 -6.03 1.52
N VAL A 10 7.99 -5.04 2.03
CA VAL A 10 7.82 -4.70 3.45
C VAL A 10 6.57 -5.35 4.10
N ILE A 11 6.69 -5.93 5.29
CA ILE A 11 5.58 -6.54 6.06
C ILE A 11 4.94 -5.56 7.06
N ALA A 12 3.63 -5.30 6.98
CA ALA A 12 2.82 -4.87 8.14
C ALA A 12 2.19 -6.11 8.81
N ALA A 13 2.29 -6.25 10.13
CA ALA A 13 1.76 -7.39 10.89
C ALA A 13 0.56 -6.96 11.77
N PRO A 14 -0.51 -7.77 11.90
CA PRO A 14 -0.71 -9.11 11.32
C PRO A 14 -1.60 -9.04 10.06
N VAL A 15 -1.00 -8.85 8.89
CA VAL A 15 -1.69 -9.05 7.61
C VAL A 15 -1.35 -10.44 7.08
N THR A 16 -2.35 -11.34 7.08
CA THR A 16 -2.23 -12.74 6.64
C THR A 16 -2.40 -12.91 5.12
N SER A 17 -3.08 -11.98 4.45
CA SER A 17 -3.39 -12.07 3.01
C SER A 17 -2.92 -10.83 2.26
N ARG A 18 -1.97 -11.00 1.33
CA ARG A 18 -1.31 -9.90 0.61
C ARG A 18 -1.46 -10.05 -0.89
N GLN A 19 -1.56 -8.93 -1.58
CA GLN A 19 -1.46 -8.84 -3.03
C GLN A 19 -0.32 -7.86 -3.34
N LEU A 20 0.62 -8.31 -4.17
CA LEU A 20 1.74 -7.50 -4.62
C LEU A 20 1.41 -6.97 -6.01
N GLN A 21 1.52 -5.66 -6.18
CA GLN A 21 1.52 -4.99 -7.47
C GLN A 21 2.91 -4.40 -7.70
N THR A 22 3.36 -4.49 -8.95
CA THR A 22 4.71 -4.13 -9.34
C THR A 22 4.60 -3.20 -10.54
N GLN A 23 5.25 -2.04 -10.47
CA GLN A 23 5.36 -1.10 -11.58
C GLN A 23 6.84 -1.01 -11.99
N GLY A 24 7.11 -1.17 -13.28
CA GLY A 24 8.45 -1.06 -13.83
C GLY A 24 8.42 -0.28 -15.14
N SER A 25 9.53 0.39 -15.44
CA SER A 25 9.73 1.04 -16.73
C SER A 25 10.73 0.26 -17.56
N THR A 26 10.66 0.45 -18.87
CA THR A 26 11.68 -0.02 -19.80
C THR A 26 12.31 1.20 -20.43
N GLY A 27 13.50 1.59 -19.96
CA GLY A 27 14.35 2.53 -20.69
C GLY A 27 14.99 1.86 -21.90
N ASP A 28 15.73 2.61 -22.72
CA ASP A 28 16.46 2.16 -23.94
C ASP A 28 17.45 0.98 -23.74
N GLN A 29 17.52 0.40 -22.53
CA GLN A 29 18.25 -0.81 -22.22
C GLN A 29 17.27 -1.98 -22.06
N GLN A 30 17.62 -3.12 -22.65
CA GLN A 30 16.78 -4.32 -22.87
C GLN A 30 16.28 -5.06 -21.60
N HIS A 31 16.25 -4.41 -20.44
CA HIS A 31 15.78 -4.96 -19.17
C HIS A 31 14.81 -3.99 -18.48
N ALA A 32 13.61 -4.50 -18.15
CA ALA A 32 12.67 -3.77 -17.30
C ALA A 32 13.32 -3.53 -15.93
N VAL A 33 13.35 -2.28 -15.49
CA VAL A 33 13.81 -1.90 -14.15
C VAL A 33 12.59 -1.76 -13.26
N LEU A 34 12.62 -2.44 -12.11
CA LEU A 34 11.60 -2.27 -11.09
C LEU A 34 11.72 -0.86 -10.50
N GLU A 35 10.71 -0.01 -10.72
CA GLU A 35 10.68 1.34 -10.16
C GLU A 35 9.97 1.36 -8.81
N SER A 36 8.83 0.66 -8.70
CA SER A 36 8.14 0.56 -7.43
C SER A 36 7.35 -0.74 -7.28
N ALA A 37 7.20 -1.17 -6.03
CA ALA A 37 6.35 -2.28 -5.63
C ALA A 37 5.37 -1.80 -4.56
N ALA A 38 4.09 -2.06 -4.76
CA ALA A 38 3.02 -1.72 -3.84
C ALA A 38 2.33 -2.98 -3.28
N LEU A 39 1.91 -2.92 -2.03
CA LEU A 39 1.25 -4.01 -1.33
C LEU A 39 -0.15 -3.62 -0.89
N SER A 40 -1.11 -4.45 -1.29
CA SER A 40 -2.46 -4.44 -0.76
C SER A 40 -2.64 -5.55 0.27
N CYS A 41 -3.29 -5.24 1.38
CA CYS A 41 -3.32 -6.07 2.58
C CYS A 41 -4.76 -6.21 3.11
N THR A 42 -5.22 -7.42 3.42
CA THR A 42 -6.49 -7.59 4.14
C THR A 42 -6.33 -7.13 5.60
N LEU A 43 -7.27 -6.31 6.09
CA LEU A 43 -7.32 -5.89 7.48
C LEU A 43 -8.08 -6.93 8.32
N TRP A 44 -7.42 -7.44 9.37
CA TRP A 44 -8.06 -8.23 10.42
C TRP A 44 -8.22 -7.35 11.66
N ARG A 45 -9.44 -6.90 11.95
CA ARG A 45 -9.76 -6.12 13.16
C ARG A 45 -9.70 -6.99 14.41
N ASN A 46 -10.11 -8.25 14.31
CA ASN A 46 -9.84 -9.32 15.26
C ASN A 46 -8.92 -10.37 14.60
N PRO A 47 -7.59 -10.29 14.81
CA PRO A 47 -6.65 -11.25 14.21
C PRO A 47 -6.63 -12.62 14.90
N THR A 48 -7.25 -12.78 16.07
CA THR A 48 -7.30 -14.07 16.78
C THR A 48 -8.43 -14.97 16.33
N ASP A 49 -9.47 -14.38 15.72
CA ASP A 49 -10.61 -15.07 15.14
C ASP A 49 -10.93 -14.41 13.80
N HIS A 50 -10.53 -15.06 12.70
CA HIS A 50 -10.75 -14.53 11.35
C HIS A 50 -12.22 -14.60 10.91
N ASP A 51 -13.06 -15.40 11.58
CA ASP A 51 -14.49 -15.51 11.27
C ASP A 51 -15.33 -14.47 12.05
N ASP A 52 -14.71 -13.71 12.95
CA ASP A 52 -15.37 -12.63 13.69
C ASP A 52 -15.99 -11.61 12.72
N PRO A 53 -17.30 -11.29 12.84
CA PRO A 53 -17.96 -10.31 11.98
C PRO A 53 -17.32 -8.92 12.03
N ALA A 54 -16.56 -8.58 13.08
CA ALA A 54 -15.76 -7.36 13.15
C ALA A 54 -14.71 -7.27 12.02
N ASN A 55 -14.31 -8.39 11.42
CA ASN A 55 -13.39 -8.42 10.29
C ASN A 55 -14.04 -8.07 8.96
N LEU A 56 -15.37 -8.07 8.86
CA LEU A 56 -16.06 -7.83 7.59
C LEU A 56 -15.99 -6.36 7.17
N ALA A 57 -15.95 -6.14 5.86
CA ALA A 57 -16.06 -4.80 5.28
C ALA A 57 -17.48 -4.26 5.47
N ASP A 58 -17.60 -2.94 5.56
CA ASP A 58 -18.89 -2.28 5.45
C ASP A 58 -19.29 -2.26 3.97
N LEU A 59 -20.08 -3.25 3.57
CA LEU A 59 -20.53 -3.45 2.21
C LEU A 59 -22.00 -3.05 2.09
N SER A 60 -22.34 -2.42 0.96
CA SER A 60 -23.75 -2.23 0.61
C SER A 60 -24.48 -3.58 0.57
N ASP A 61 -25.78 -3.58 0.88
CA ASP A 61 -26.59 -4.80 0.84
C ASP A 61 -26.49 -5.52 -0.50
N GLY A 62 -26.47 -4.76 -1.60
CA GLY A 62 -26.28 -5.30 -2.94
C GLY A 62 -24.93 -6.01 -3.12
N ALA A 63 -23.83 -5.38 -2.68
CA ALA A 63 -22.50 -5.98 -2.77
C ALA A 63 -22.39 -7.23 -1.89
N ARG A 64 -22.93 -7.19 -0.66
CA ARG A 64 -22.97 -8.31 0.27
C ARG A 64 -23.75 -9.49 -0.28
N ILE A 65 -24.96 -9.25 -0.83
CA ILE A 65 -25.76 -10.28 -1.49
C ILE A 65 -24.98 -10.85 -2.69
N ALA A 66 -24.45 -9.97 -3.54
CA ALA A 66 -23.71 -10.36 -4.74
C ALA A 66 -22.46 -11.19 -4.43
N LEU A 67 -21.82 -11.03 -3.26
CA LEU A 67 -20.67 -11.83 -2.78
C LEU A 67 -21.07 -13.14 -2.08
N ASN A 68 -22.30 -13.24 -1.58
CA ASN A 68 -22.79 -14.43 -0.87
C ASN A 68 -23.58 -15.38 -1.76
N SER A 69 -24.09 -14.92 -2.90
CA SER A 69 -24.76 -15.79 -3.87
C SER A 69 -23.80 -16.75 -4.56
N ASP A 70 -24.30 -17.90 -5.02
CA ASP A 70 -23.50 -18.78 -5.87
C ASP A 70 -23.16 -18.08 -7.20
N PRO A 71 -21.92 -18.24 -7.71
CA PRO A 71 -21.57 -17.72 -9.01
C PRO A 71 -22.41 -18.43 -10.10
N ALA A 72 -22.76 -17.69 -11.16
CA ALA A 72 -23.59 -18.20 -12.26
C ALA A 72 -22.96 -19.36 -13.06
N GLY A 73 -21.73 -19.75 -12.73
CA GLY A 73 -20.99 -20.85 -13.35
C GLY A 73 -19.69 -21.14 -12.60
N PRO A 74 -18.93 -22.17 -13.01
CA PRO A 74 -17.66 -22.50 -12.39
C PRO A 74 -16.67 -21.35 -12.56
N LEU A 75 -16.11 -20.88 -11.45
CA LEU A 75 -15.06 -19.86 -11.45
C LEU A 75 -13.71 -20.53 -11.20
N PRO A 76 -12.62 -20.04 -11.82
CA PRO A 76 -11.27 -20.46 -11.46
C PRO A 76 -10.98 -20.18 -9.97
N ASP A 77 -10.16 -21.02 -9.34
CA ASP A 77 -9.84 -20.89 -7.90
C ASP A 77 -9.29 -19.51 -7.51
N TRP A 78 -8.53 -18.86 -8.41
CA TRP A 78 -7.99 -17.53 -8.15
C TRP A 78 -9.11 -16.48 -8.01
N LEU A 79 -10.20 -16.64 -8.75
CA LEU A 79 -11.34 -15.72 -8.71
C LEU A 79 -12.22 -16.00 -7.49
N LEU A 80 -12.35 -17.26 -7.09
CA LEU A 80 -12.98 -17.63 -5.81
C LEU A 80 -12.21 -17.03 -4.61
N ARG A 81 -10.88 -17.15 -4.60
CA ARG A 81 -10.04 -16.51 -3.57
C ARG A 81 -10.15 -14.99 -3.57
N LEU A 82 -10.24 -14.37 -4.75
CA LEU A 82 -10.46 -12.92 -4.86
C LEU A 82 -11.83 -12.52 -4.29
N ARG A 83 -12.89 -13.27 -4.64
CA ARG A 83 -14.25 -13.03 -4.15
C ARG A 83 -14.34 -13.14 -2.62
N GLU A 84 -13.70 -14.14 -2.02
CA GLU A 84 -13.62 -14.27 -0.56
C GLU A 84 -12.93 -13.06 0.08
N ARG A 85 -11.85 -12.55 -0.53
CA ARG A 85 -11.12 -11.38 -0.01
C ARG A 85 -11.94 -10.09 -0.06
N LEU A 86 -12.85 -9.94 -1.02
CA LEU A 86 -13.72 -8.74 -1.13
C LEU A 86 -14.72 -8.61 0.02
N ARG A 87 -14.89 -9.64 0.86
CA ARG A 87 -15.71 -9.60 2.08
C ARG A 87 -15.03 -8.83 3.22
N TYR A 88 -13.73 -8.59 3.13
CA TYR A 88 -12.92 -7.99 4.19
C TYR A 88 -12.37 -6.63 3.75
N PRO A 89 -12.11 -5.69 4.68
CA PRO A 89 -11.51 -4.42 4.34
C PRO A 89 -10.12 -4.63 3.74
N LEU A 90 -9.84 -3.89 2.67
CA LEU A 90 -8.59 -3.95 1.95
C LEU A 90 -7.82 -2.65 2.17
N LEU A 91 -6.65 -2.77 2.77
CA LEU A 91 -5.66 -1.71 2.80
C LEU A 91 -5.02 -1.65 1.41
N TRP A 92 -5.65 -0.93 0.48
CA TRP A 92 -5.26 -0.86 -0.92
C TRP A 92 -3.93 -0.12 -1.09
N GLU A 93 -2.95 -0.78 -1.73
CA GLU A 93 -1.59 -0.29 -1.97
C GLU A 93 -0.91 0.35 -0.76
N ALA A 94 -1.33 -0.03 0.45
CA ALA A 94 -1.02 0.66 1.69
C ALA A 94 0.47 0.81 2.01
N VAL A 95 1.32 -0.01 1.40
CA VAL A 95 2.79 0.10 1.50
C VAL A 95 3.37 0.10 0.10
N ARG A 96 4.20 1.09 -0.21
CA ARG A 96 4.96 1.19 -1.45
C ARG A 96 6.46 1.23 -1.14
N THR A 97 7.23 0.57 -1.97
CA THR A 97 8.69 0.67 -1.99
C THR A 97 9.12 1.15 -3.36
N THR A 98 9.73 2.32 -3.42
CA THR A 98 10.24 2.94 -4.65
C THR A 98 11.76 2.76 -4.69
N HIS A 99 12.29 2.21 -5.78
CA HIS A 99 13.71 1.98 -6.01
C HIS A 99 14.35 3.19 -6.71
N ILE A 100 15.46 3.67 -6.17
CA ILE A 100 16.24 4.76 -6.79
C ILE A 100 17.33 4.14 -7.65
N SER A 101 16.93 3.67 -8.84
CA SER A 101 17.84 2.97 -9.75
C SER A 101 18.75 3.92 -10.54
N ASP A 102 18.28 5.15 -10.78
CA ASP A 102 19.05 6.22 -11.43
C ASP A 102 19.35 7.32 -10.40
N HIS A 103 20.62 7.43 -10.02
CA HIS A 103 21.09 8.44 -9.07
C HIS A 103 20.92 9.88 -9.59
N SER A 104 20.80 10.09 -10.90
CA SER A 104 20.49 11.41 -11.47
C SER A 104 19.06 11.86 -11.14
N LEU A 105 18.16 10.91 -10.87
CA LEU A 105 16.78 11.17 -10.44
C LEU A 105 16.62 11.21 -8.91
N ALA A 106 17.68 10.95 -8.14
CA ALA A 106 17.62 10.91 -6.68
C ALA A 106 17.17 12.24 -6.05
N GLY A 107 17.37 13.37 -6.74
CA GLY A 107 16.84 14.67 -6.29
C GLY A 107 15.32 14.81 -6.40
N TRP A 108 14.68 13.99 -7.24
CA TRP A 108 13.23 13.98 -7.46
C TRP A 108 12.53 12.93 -6.58
N HIS A 109 13.22 11.83 -6.28
CA HIS A 109 12.74 10.78 -5.40
C HIS A 109 13.27 10.99 -3.98
N THR A 110 12.54 11.77 -3.18
CA THR A 110 12.81 11.97 -1.76
C THR A 110 11.72 11.27 -0.94
N PRO A 111 11.98 10.89 0.33
CA PRO A 111 10.91 10.36 1.18
C PRO A 111 9.71 11.29 1.32
N ALA A 112 9.91 12.61 1.21
CA ALA A 112 8.84 13.60 1.30
C ALA A 112 7.97 13.58 0.03
N SER A 113 8.59 13.70 -1.15
CA SER A 113 7.88 13.69 -2.44
C SER A 113 7.13 12.38 -2.65
N GLU A 114 7.78 11.23 -2.39
CA GLU A 114 7.15 9.92 -2.50
C GLU A 114 5.96 9.74 -1.54
N LEU A 115 6.04 10.29 -0.31
CA LEU A 115 4.94 10.21 0.64
C LEU A 115 3.75 11.04 0.19
N VAL A 116 4.01 12.25 -0.31
CA VAL A 116 2.97 13.13 -0.84
C VAL A 116 2.29 12.50 -2.06
N ASP A 117 3.08 11.98 -3.00
CA ASP A 117 2.56 11.33 -4.21
C ASP A 117 1.74 10.10 -3.88
N HIS A 118 2.25 9.23 -3.01
CA HIS A 118 1.51 8.06 -2.55
C HIS A 118 0.22 8.45 -1.80
N THR A 119 0.28 9.48 -0.96
CA THR A 119 -0.89 9.98 -0.23
C THR A 119 -1.97 10.47 -1.19
N ASN A 120 -1.61 11.32 -2.13
CA ASN A 120 -2.55 11.88 -3.11
C ASN A 120 -3.10 10.79 -4.05
N TYR A 121 -2.30 9.77 -4.37
CA TYR A 121 -2.78 8.58 -5.09
C TYR A 121 -3.86 7.83 -4.31
N ILE A 122 -3.68 7.61 -3.00
CA ILE A 122 -4.67 6.94 -2.15
C ILE A 122 -5.94 7.79 -2.00
N LEU A 123 -5.80 9.10 -1.76
CA LEU A 123 -6.95 10.02 -1.69
C LEU A 123 -7.76 10.00 -2.99
N THR A 124 -7.09 10.06 -4.15
CA THR A 124 -7.75 10.04 -5.48
C THR A 124 -8.56 8.77 -5.72
N ASN A 125 -8.03 7.61 -5.31
CA ASN A 125 -8.56 6.31 -5.69
C ASN A 125 -9.49 5.70 -4.64
N THR A 126 -9.15 5.84 -3.36
CA THR A 126 -9.91 5.23 -2.26
C THR A 126 -10.99 6.15 -1.74
N PHE A 127 -10.71 7.46 -1.65
CA PHE A 127 -11.63 8.46 -1.11
C PHE A 127 -12.33 9.26 -2.21
N ARG A 128 -12.47 8.67 -3.41
CA ARG A 128 -13.00 9.32 -4.61
C ARG A 128 -14.32 10.06 -4.34
N ASP A 129 -15.23 9.42 -3.63
CA ASP A 129 -16.60 9.95 -3.41
C ASP A 129 -16.62 11.17 -2.47
N THR A 130 -15.62 11.30 -1.59
CA THR A 130 -15.55 12.39 -0.61
C THR A 130 -14.51 13.45 -0.96
N ARG A 131 -13.44 13.07 -1.67
CA ARG A 131 -12.28 13.92 -1.96
C ARG A 131 -12.19 14.40 -3.39
N ASN A 132 -12.79 13.72 -4.36
CA ASN A 132 -12.61 14.13 -5.76
C ASN A 132 -13.66 15.15 -6.17
N SER A 133 -13.18 16.23 -6.80
CA SER A 133 -14.06 17.20 -7.46
C SER A 133 -14.34 16.73 -8.89
N GLY A 134 -15.58 16.30 -9.14
CA GLY A 134 -16.03 15.80 -10.43
C GLY A 134 -15.62 14.35 -10.71
N TRP A 135 -15.88 13.89 -11.94
CA TRP A 135 -15.62 12.51 -12.36
C TRP A 135 -14.75 12.48 -13.64
N GLY A 136 -13.94 11.43 -13.78
CA GLY A 136 -13.09 11.20 -14.95
C GLY A 136 -11.66 11.73 -14.81
N PRO A 137 -10.88 11.77 -15.91
CA PRO A 137 -9.44 12.06 -15.91
C PRO A 137 -9.09 13.51 -15.51
N HIS A 138 -10.08 14.39 -15.37
CA HIS A 138 -9.90 15.77 -14.91
C HIS A 138 -10.27 15.98 -13.44
N SER A 139 -10.60 14.90 -12.70
CA SER A 139 -10.92 15.01 -11.28
C SER A 139 -9.69 15.47 -10.50
N THR A 140 -9.87 16.48 -9.64
CA THR A 140 -8.83 16.94 -8.71
C THR A 140 -9.13 16.47 -7.30
N VAL A 141 -8.08 16.17 -6.53
CA VAL A 141 -8.20 15.87 -5.10
C VAL A 141 -8.39 17.18 -4.35
N ARG A 142 -9.44 17.26 -3.54
CA ARG A 142 -9.67 18.36 -2.62
C ARG A 142 -8.71 18.25 -1.43
N ASP A 143 -8.12 19.38 -1.07
CA ASP A 143 -7.19 19.52 0.06
C ASP A 143 -6.05 18.47 -0.03
N PRO A 144 -5.25 18.48 -1.12
CA PRO A 144 -4.22 17.48 -1.35
C PRO A 144 -3.11 17.58 -0.29
N ALA A 145 -2.46 16.45 -0.02
CA ALA A 145 -1.27 16.42 0.81
C ALA A 145 -0.14 17.23 0.16
N THR A 146 0.64 17.89 1.00
CA THR A 146 1.84 18.66 0.61
C THR A 146 2.96 18.37 1.59
N GLU A 147 4.21 18.63 1.20
CA GLU A 147 5.38 18.36 2.06
C GLU A 147 5.35 19.20 3.35
N ASN A 148 4.71 20.37 3.33
CA ASN A 148 4.54 21.22 4.53
C ASN A 148 3.69 20.57 5.63
N ALA A 149 2.90 19.54 5.30
CA ALA A 149 2.09 18.79 6.26
C ALA A 149 2.89 17.68 6.98
N LEU A 150 4.17 17.50 6.66
CA LEU A 150 4.99 16.41 7.17
C LEU A 150 5.68 16.80 8.49
N THR A 151 5.62 15.87 9.45
CA THR A 151 6.49 15.88 10.63
C THR A 151 7.78 15.14 10.30
N LEU A 152 8.92 15.79 10.51
CA LEU A 152 10.26 15.22 10.29
C LEU A 152 10.73 14.42 11.51
N ASP A 153 11.81 13.65 11.33
CA ASP A 153 12.55 12.94 12.38
C ASP A 153 11.71 12.00 13.25
N VAL A 154 10.68 11.39 12.66
CA VAL A 154 9.81 10.42 13.36
C VAL A 154 10.45 9.03 13.29
N PRO A 155 10.61 8.31 14.43
CA PRO A 155 11.14 6.96 14.42
C PRO A 155 10.15 5.99 13.77
N ILE A 156 10.62 5.26 12.76
CA ILE A 156 9.86 4.23 12.06
C ILE A 156 10.52 2.87 12.27
N ARG A 157 9.74 1.89 12.73
CA ARG A 157 10.24 0.54 12.98
C ARG A 157 10.40 -0.25 11.68
N VAL A 158 11.64 -0.50 11.26
CA VAL A 158 12.01 -1.33 10.10
C VAL A 158 12.99 -2.42 10.53
N ASP A 159 12.70 -3.68 10.22
CA ASP A 159 13.56 -4.83 10.57
C ASP A 159 13.92 -4.90 12.07
N GLY A 160 12.95 -4.54 12.92
CA GLY A 160 13.15 -4.51 14.37
C GLY A 160 13.94 -3.30 14.89
N ARG A 161 14.40 -2.39 14.02
CA ARG A 161 15.19 -1.20 14.35
C ARG A 161 14.42 0.08 14.05
N ASP A 162 14.76 1.16 14.75
CA ASP A 162 14.19 2.48 14.44
C ASP A 162 15.05 3.18 13.37
N VAL A 163 14.39 3.60 12.30
CA VAL A 163 14.96 4.41 11.21
C VAL A 163 14.31 5.79 11.26
N GLN A 164 15.07 6.85 11.06
CA GLN A 164 14.49 8.19 10.95
C GLN A 164 13.63 8.30 9.69
N GLY A 165 12.46 8.90 9.85
CA GLY A 165 11.54 9.09 8.74
C GLY A 165 10.60 10.27 8.94
N LEU A 166 9.57 10.28 8.10
CA LEU A 166 8.59 11.33 7.97
C LEU A 166 7.21 10.79 8.33
N ARG A 167 6.35 11.64 8.87
CA ARG A 167 4.96 11.30 9.16
C ARG A 167 4.01 12.37 8.65
N LEU A 168 2.95 11.92 7.99
CA LEU A 168 1.76 12.71 7.71
C LEU A 168 0.66 12.25 8.68
N ASP A 169 0.27 13.11 9.62
CA ASP A 169 -0.81 12.82 10.59
C ASP A 169 -1.83 13.96 10.68
N GLY A 170 -1.72 14.99 9.83
CA GLY A 170 -2.63 16.14 9.80
C GLY A 170 -3.84 15.98 8.88
N ASP A 171 -3.80 15.05 7.92
CA ASP A 171 -4.93 14.83 7.00
C ASP A 171 -6.08 14.08 7.72
N PRO A 172 -7.35 14.49 7.53
CA PRO A 172 -8.47 13.88 8.26
C PRO A 172 -8.76 12.43 7.86
N ASP A 173 -8.45 12.01 6.63
CA ASP A 173 -8.84 10.70 6.10
C ASP A 173 -7.70 9.69 6.15
N VAL A 174 -6.44 10.14 6.11
CA VAL A 174 -5.28 9.26 6.04
C VAL A 174 -4.18 9.60 7.03
N VAL A 175 -3.37 8.58 7.31
CA VAL A 175 -2.07 8.71 7.96
C VAL A 175 -0.99 8.13 7.06
N GLY A 176 0.16 8.78 7.04
CA GLY A 176 1.29 8.44 6.18
C GLY A 176 2.59 8.32 6.94
N LEU A 177 3.46 7.42 6.51
CA LEU A 177 4.84 7.26 6.98
C LEU A 177 5.78 7.11 5.79
N ALA A 178 6.98 7.67 5.88
CA ALA A 178 8.03 7.41 4.89
C ALA A 178 9.43 7.33 5.50
N ALA A 179 10.29 6.49 4.94
CA ALA A 179 11.68 6.37 5.34
C ALA A 179 12.58 6.12 4.13
N SER A 180 13.77 6.71 4.13
CA SER A 180 14.84 6.28 3.24
C SER A 180 15.53 5.04 3.83
N LEU A 181 15.71 4.01 3.00
CA LEU A 181 16.41 2.78 3.35
C LEU A 181 17.75 2.65 2.61
N GLY A 182 18.27 3.76 2.08
CA GLY A 182 19.47 3.83 1.26
C GLY A 182 19.14 3.87 -0.23
N ASP A 183 19.01 2.71 -0.87
CA ASP A 183 18.75 2.55 -2.31
C ASP A 183 17.25 2.58 -2.67
N ARG A 184 16.39 2.71 -1.67
CA ARG A 184 14.94 2.65 -1.81
C ARG A 184 14.25 3.51 -0.78
N ILE A 185 13.05 3.94 -1.11
CA ILE A 185 12.15 4.69 -0.25
C ILE A 185 10.96 3.81 0.10
N LEU A 186 10.70 3.70 1.39
CA LEU A 186 9.48 3.11 1.92
C LEU A 186 8.46 4.22 2.13
N THR A 187 7.24 4.04 1.63
CA THR A 187 6.08 4.82 2.04
C THR A 187 4.95 3.91 2.47
N ALA A 188 4.19 4.32 3.47
CA ALA A 188 2.99 3.63 3.91
C ALA A 188 1.88 4.65 4.12
N VAL A 189 0.73 4.43 3.49
CA VAL A 189 -0.43 5.32 3.59
C VAL A 189 -1.65 4.47 3.90
N LEU A 190 -2.39 4.85 4.93
CA LEU A 190 -3.50 4.09 5.47
C LEU A 190 -4.68 5.01 5.77
N ALA A 191 -5.89 4.50 5.57
CA ALA A 191 -7.09 5.15 6.07
C ALA A 191 -6.98 5.32 7.59
N ARG A 192 -7.21 6.54 8.08
CA ARG A 192 -7.04 6.92 9.48
C ARG A 192 -7.92 6.08 10.41
N GLU A 193 -9.13 5.74 9.97
CA GLU A 193 -10.07 4.86 10.67
C GLU A 193 -9.50 3.46 10.97
N HIS A 194 -8.50 3.00 10.22
CA HIS A 194 -7.88 1.69 10.44
C HIS A 194 -6.70 1.75 11.42
N LYS A 195 -6.18 2.95 11.74
CA LYS A 195 -5.05 3.16 12.66
C LYS A 195 -5.21 2.42 14.01
N PRO A 196 -6.39 2.39 14.66
CA PRO A 196 -6.54 1.71 15.95
C PRO A 196 -6.31 0.20 15.90
N PHE A 197 -6.47 -0.44 14.74
CA PHE A 197 -6.32 -1.89 14.56
C PHE A 197 -4.91 -2.28 14.09
N LEU A 198 -4.03 -1.29 13.87
CA LEU A 198 -2.75 -1.51 13.21
C LEU A 198 -1.59 -1.10 14.10
N ARG A 199 -0.57 -1.98 14.14
CA ARG A 199 0.77 -1.63 14.59
C ARG A 199 1.67 -1.49 13.39
N LEU A 200 2.11 -0.27 13.12
CA LEU A 200 2.98 0.01 11.97
C LEU A 200 4.42 -0.36 12.32
N ALA A 201 4.81 -1.53 11.85
CA ALA A 201 6.18 -2.01 11.83
C ALA A 201 6.39 -2.69 10.50
N PHE A 202 7.60 -2.56 9.97
CA PHE A 202 7.96 -2.93 8.62
C PHE A 202 9.10 -3.96 8.68
N ALA A 203 9.08 -4.93 7.78
CA ALA A 203 10.18 -5.91 7.68
C ALA A 203 10.50 -6.22 6.23
N THR A 204 11.78 -6.26 5.89
CA THR A 204 12.31 -6.68 4.60
C THR A 204 12.05 -8.17 4.42
N ARG A 205 11.38 -8.54 3.32
CA ARG A 205 11.23 -9.93 2.94
C ARG A 205 12.60 -10.50 2.53
N PRO A 206 13.02 -11.66 3.07
CA PRO A 206 14.23 -12.32 2.58
C PRO A 206 14.04 -12.74 1.12
N ASP A 207 15.08 -12.61 0.32
CA ASP A 207 15.11 -13.16 -1.04
C ASP A 207 14.71 -14.63 -0.97
N ARG A 208 13.75 -15.02 -1.81
CA ARG A 208 13.40 -16.44 -1.94
C ARG A 208 14.65 -17.14 -2.44
N ALA A 209 15.26 -17.99 -1.61
CA ALA A 209 16.36 -18.82 -2.04
C ALA A 209 15.96 -19.54 -3.34
N PRO A 210 16.82 -19.58 -4.37
CA PRO A 210 16.52 -20.35 -5.56
C PRO A 210 16.36 -21.81 -5.14
N GLY A 211 15.14 -22.32 -5.25
CA GLY A 211 14.83 -23.74 -5.10
C GLY A 211 15.30 -24.51 -6.32
#